data_AF-A0A2D8Z500-F1
#
_entry.id   AF-A0A2D8Z500-F1
#
_cell.length_a   1.000
_cell.length_b   1.000
_cell.length_c   1.000
_cell.angle_alpha   90.00
_cell.angle_beta   90.00
_cell.angle_gamma   90.00
#
_symmetry.space_group_name_H-M   'P 1'
#
loop_
_entity.id
_entity.type
_entity.pdbx_description
1 polymer ?
#
loop_
_entity_poly.entity_id
_entity_poly.type
_entity_poly.pdbx_seq_one_letter_code
_entity_poly.pdbx_strand_id
1 'polypeptide(L)'
;MLLSVGLSNGAVTWTGASDTNIFNGANYNGLADGLELGPNVTISDDVTFQNATVTIPQVSAQQRFQVGSGNTITFDASNVSLTGGSNDGVGGAPGFSLPNGTAGPTIDIIGGSSFEAFFIVNGVYMNVDGTSSATLAGAGNPVNISTINLETGATLSFTRETIPQFNAEHLSKLTINGLEAQEGVNFTIDALGNTGSIITAIPEPSVSLFGAIGCALLFLRRKR
;
A
#
# COMPACT_ATOMS: atom_id res chain seq x y z
N MET A 1 -26.69 33.52 -1.78
CA MET A 1 -25.97 32.28 -1.42
C MET A 1 -25.66 31.57 -2.72
N LEU A 2 -24.49 31.84 -3.31
CA LEU A 2 -24.03 31.12 -4.50
C LEU A 2 -23.68 29.69 -4.04
N LEU A 3 -24.37 28.69 -4.57
CA LEU A 3 -23.86 27.33 -4.56
C LEU A 3 -22.60 27.32 -5.43
N SER A 4 -21.44 27.24 -4.80
CA SER A 4 -20.23 26.75 -5.44
C SER A 4 -20.44 25.26 -5.66
N VAL A 5 -21.00 24.88 -6.80
CA VAL A 5 -20.82 23.52 -7.34
C VAL A 5 -19.33 23.37 -7.58
N GLY A 6 -18.64 22.67 -6.68
CA GLY A 6 -17.26 22.30 -6.87
C GLY A 6 -17.15 21.55 -8.19
N LEU A 7 -16.49 22.16 -9.16
CA LEU A 7 -16.02 21.47 -10.35
C LEU A 7 -15.11 20.35 -9.82
N SER A 8 -15.53 19.09 -9.93
CA SER A 8 -14.57 18.00 -9.90
C SER A 8 -13.68 18.23 -11.11
N ASN A 9 -12.43 18.63 -10.91
CA ASN A 9 -11.44 18.43 -11.95
C ASN A 9 -11.46 16.92 -12.26
N GLY A 10 -11.31 16.57 -13.54
CA GLY A 10 -11.16 15.15 -13.88
C GLY A 10 -9.97 14.59 -13.09
N ALA A 11 -10.10 13.36 -12.59
CA ALA A 11 -9.04 12.69 -11.82
C ALA A 11 -7.67 12.85 -12.50
N VAL A 12 -6.62 13.07 -11.71
CA VAL A 12 -5.26 13.21 -12.22
C VAL A 12 -4.82 11.84 -12.74
N THR A 13 -4.33 11.79 -13.96
CA THR A 13 -3.95 10.53 -14.61
C THR A 13 -2.51 10.57 -15.04
N TRP A 14 -1.76 9.53 -14.70
CA TRP A 14 -0.43 9.31 -15.22
C TRP A 14 -0.48 8.95 -16.69
N THR A 15 0.29 9.66 -17.50
CA THR A 15 0.46 9.45 -18.94
C THR A 15 1.82 8.86 -19.27
N GLY A 16 2.84 9.08 -18.43
CA GLY A 16 4.23 8.69 -18.70
C GLY A 16 4.80 9.32 -19.97
N ALA A 17 4.27 10.49 -20.38
CA ALA A 17 4.57 11.08 -21.69
C ALA A 17 6.00 11.60 -21.83
N SER A 18 6.67 11.93 -20.72
CA SER A 18 8.04 12.46 -20.70
C SER A 18 9.05 11.39 -20.29
N ASP A 19 8.83 10.74 -19.15
CA ASP A 19 9.73 9.74 -18.57
C ASP A 19 9.00 8.88 -17.51
N THR A 20 9.74 8.13 -16.70
CA THR A 20 9.19 7.31 -15.62
C THR A 20 9.21 8.00 -14.26
N ASN A 21 9.69 9.24 -14.12
CA ASN A 21 9.85 9.90 -12.82
C ASN A 21 8.49 10.34 -12.24
N ILE A 22 8.13 9.80 -11.08
CA ILE A 22 6.86 10.10 -10.41
C ILE A 22 6.69 11.59 -10.07
N PHE A 23 7.79 12.33 -9.90
CA PHE A 23 7.77 13.76 -9.57
C PHE A 23 7.69 14.66 -10.78
N ASN A 24 7.79 14.14 -12.00
CA ASN A 24 7.75 14.96 -13.21
C ASN A 24 6.29 15.24 -13.61
N GLY A 25 5.85 16.49 -13.42
CA GLY A 25 4.50 16.95 -13.75
C GLY A 25 4.09 16.77 -15.21
N ALA A 26 5.05 16.70 -16.14
CA ALA A 26 4.77 16.46 -17.56
C ALA A 26 4.24 15.04 -17.84
N ASN A 27 4.35 14.12 -16.87
CA ASN A 27 3.78 12.78 -16.96
C ASN A 27 2.33 12.69 -16.48
N TYR A 28 1.64 13.82 -16.26
CA TYR A 28 0.28 13.82 -15.73
C TYR A 28 -0.67 14.71 -16.55
N ASN A 29 -1.88 14.22 -16.73
CA ASN A 29 -3.02 15.02 -17.17
C ASN A 29 -3.91 15.34 -15.96
N GLY A 30 -4.56 16.51 -15.96
CA GLY A 30 -5.52 16.89 -14.93
C GLY A 30 -4.90 17.54 -13.68
N LEU A 31 -3.59 17.77 -13.65
CA LEU A 31 -2.98 18.59 -12.60
C LEU A 31 -3.62 19.98 -12.57
N ALA A 32 -3.78 20.55 -11.37
CA ALA A 32 -4.32 21.89 -11.20
C ALA A 32 -3.48 22.93 -11.96
N ASP A 33 -4.15 23.94 -12.51
CA ASP A 33 -3.49 25.01 -13.26
C ASP A 33 -2.37 25.66 -12.44
N GLY A 34 -1.17 25.72 -13.03
CA GLY A 34 0.01 26.31 -12.40
C GLY A 34 0.66 25.44 -11.31
N LEU A 35 0.20 24.21 -11.08
CA LEU A 35 0.85 23.28 -10.17
C LEU A 35 2.16 22.77 -10.80
N GLU A 36 3.28 23.15 -10.20
CA GLU A 36 4.58 22.54 -10.48
C GLU A 36 4.77 21.34 -9.56
N LEU A 37 4.58 20.13 -10.11
CA LEU A 37 4.73 18.90 -9.34
C LEU A 37 6.19 18.69 -8.94
N GLY A 38 6.38 18.17 -7.72
CA GLY A 38 7.68 17.83 -7.17
C GLY A 38 7.55 17.09 -5.83
N PRO A 39 8.66 16.79 -5.17
CA PRO A 39 8.64 16.14 -3.86
C PRO A 39 7.89 16.97 -2.81
N ASN A 40 7.02 16.33 -2.02
CA ASN A 40 6.13 16.96 -1.03
C ASN A 40 5.15 18.02 -1.57
N VAL A 41 4.99 18.14 -2.88
CA VAL A 41 3.94 19.00 -3.47
C VAL A 41 2.64 18.21 -3.50
N THR A 42 1.58 18.74 -2.88
CA THR A 42 0.28 18.06 -2.78
C THR A 42 -0.47 18.08 -4.11
N ILE A 43 -0.81 16.90 -4.62
CA ILE A 43 -1.92 16.77 -5.57
C ILE A 43 -3.23 16.67 -4.77
N SER A 44 -4.16 17.59 -5.01
CA SER A 44 -5.45 17.67 -4.29
C SER A 44 -6.59 16.98 -5.04
N ASP A 45 -6.28 15.89 -5.73
CA ASP A 45 -7.24 15.05 -6.46
C ASP A 45 -6.82 13.58 -6.35
N ASP A 46 -7.69 12.68 -6.80
CA ASP A 46 -7.34 11.27 -7.02
C ASP A 46 -6.28 11.18 -8.13
N VAL A 47 -5.36 10.22 -7.99
CA VAL A 47 -4.27 9.99 -8.95
C VAL A 47 -4.32 8.54 -9.43
N THR A 48 -4.45 8.33 -10.74
CA THR A 48 -4.50 6.98 -11.34
C THR A 48 -3.29 6.72 -12.22
N PHE A 49 -2.65 5.58 -12.00
CA PHE A 49 -1.62 4.97 -12.82
C PHE A 49 -2.19 3.67 -13.38
N GLN A 50 -2.36 3.59 -14.70
CA GLN A 50 -2.89 2.39 -15.35
C GLN A 50 -1.92 1.88 -16.41
N ASN A 51 -1.57 0.60 -16.35
CA ASN A 51 -0.58 -0.02 -17.23
C ASN A 51 0.75 0.76 -17.25
N ALA A 52 1.14 1.33 -16.10
CA ALA A 52 2.25 2.27 -16.02
C ALA A 52 3.57 1.61 -15.62
N THR A 53 4.67 2.21 -16.04
CA THR A 53 6.00 1.99 -15.46
C THR A 53 6.46 3.29 -14.83
N VAL A 54 6.65 3.25 -13.52
CA VAL A 54 6.90 4.43 -12.69
C VAL A 54 8.16 4.19 -11.85
N THR A 55 8.92 5.25 -11.65
CA THR A 55 10.14 5.25 -10.84
C THR A 55 10.05 6.35 -9.80
N ILE A 56 10.43 6.02 -8.58
CA ILE A 56 10.68 6.97 -7.50
C ILE A 56 12.20 7.19 -7.46
N PRO A 57 12.72 8.30 -8.00
CA PRO A 57 14.16 8.57 -8.00
C PRO A 57 14.63 9.06 -6.63
N GLN A 58 15.94 8.97 -6.37
CA GLN A 58 16.55 9.66 -5.23
C GLN A 58 16.45 11.17 -5.43
N VAL A 59 15.84 11.86 -4.47
CA VAL A 59 15.85 13.33 -4.41
C VAL A 59 16.65 13.85 -3.21
N SER A 60 16.70 15.17 -3.01
CA SER A 60 17.44 15.77 -1.90
C SER A 60 16.70 15.58 -0.58
N ALA A 61 17.43 15.08 0.42
CA ALA A 61 16.85 14.57 1.67
C ALA A 61 15.81 13.47 1.42
N GLN A 62 15.13 13.05 2.48
CA GLN A 62 14.07 12.05 2.39
C GLN A 62 12.71 12.73 2.21
N GLN A 63 12.04 12.46 1.10
CA GLN A 63 10.82 13.12 0.62
C GLN A 63 9.73 12.10 0.28
N ARG A 64 8.55 12.59 -0.16
CA ARG A 64 7.46 11.73 -0.63
C ARG A 64 6.75 12.26 -1.86
N PHE A 65 6.22 11.36 -2.69
CA PHE A 65 5.12 11.69 -3.59
C PHE A 65 3.87 11.92 -2.75
N GLN A 66 3.25 13.10 -2.90
CA GLN A 66 2.25 13.59 -1.96
C GLN A 66 0.87 13.78 -2.57
N VAL A 67 -0.13 13.13 -1.98
CA VAL A 67 -1.55 13.30 -2.32
C VAL A 67 -2.33 13.74 -1.10
N GLY A 68 -3.35 14.57 -1.33
CA GLY A 68 -4.22 15.12 -0.30
C GLY A 68 -4.99 14.05 0.46
N SER A 69 -5.30 14.34 1.73
CA SER A 69 -6.18 13.50 2.54
C SER A 69 -7.57 13.35 1.90
N GLY A 70 -8.14 12.15 2.00
CA GLY A 70 -9.44 11.83 1.42
C GLY A 70 -9.40 11.44 -0.07
N ASN A 71 -8.25 11.58 -0.72
CA ASN A 71 -8.05 11.15 -2.11
C ASN A 71 -7.29 9.81 -2.17
N THR A 72 -7.32 9.20 -3.35
CA THR A 72 -6.78 7.88 -3.63
C THR A 72 -5.68 7.94 -4.67
N ILE A 73 -4.59 7.21 -4.43
CA ILE A 73 -3.57 6.87 -5.42
C ILE A 73 -3.85 5.44 -5.88
N THR A 74 -4.23 5.25 -7.13
CA THR A 74 -4.50 3.92 -7.69
C THR A 74 -3.38 3.51 -8.64
N PHE A 75 -2.73 2.39 -8.34
CA PHE A 75 -1.84 1.68 -9.25
C PHE A 75 -2.57 0.43 -9.77
N ASP A 76 -2.98 0.47 -11.03
CA ASP A 76 -3.70 -0.62 -11.71
C ASP A 76 -2.83 -1.20 -12.82
N ALA A 77 -2.56 -2.51 -12.77
CA ALA A 77 -1.67 -3.21 -13.69
C ALA A 77 -0.32 -2.51 -13.92
N SER A 78 0.24 -1.91 -12.87
CA SER A 78 1.38 -0.99 -12.95
C SER A 78 2.59 -1.48 -12.17
N ASN A 79 3.78 -1.04 -12.58
CA ASN A 79 5.05 -1.33 -11.92
C ASN A 79 5.67 -0.04 -11.40
N VAL A 80 5.89 0.05 -10.08
CA VAL A 80 6.54 1.16 -9.40
C VAL A 80 7.83 0.65 -8.76
N SER A 81 8.96 1.31 -9.05
CA SER A 81 10.28 0.90 -8.53
C SER A 81 11.07 2.07 -7.98
N LEU A 82 11.95 1.80 -7.00
CA LEU A 82 12.94 2.77 -6.55
C LEU A 82 14.11 2.82 -7.54
N THR A 83 14.64 4.02 -7.80
CA THR A 83 15.79 4.20 -8.70
C THR A 83 16.85 5.12 -8.12
N GLY A 84 18.10 4.97 -8.57
CA GLY A 84 19.21 5.82 -8.12
C GLY A 84 19.55 5.69 -6.62
N GLY A 85 19.16 4.58 -5.98
CA GLY A 85 19.32 4.39 -4.54
C GLY A 85 18.31 5.16 -3.69
N SER A 86 17.16 5.52 -4.27
CA SER A 86 16.10 6.30 -3.64
C SER A 86 15.77 5.82 -2.22
N ASN A 87 15.72 6.78 -1.30
CA ASN A 87 15.21 6.59 0.04
C ASN A 87 13.86 7.29 0.25
N ASP A 88 13.15 7.60 -0.83
CA ASP A 88 11.91 8.37 -0.83
C ASP A 88 10.65 7.51 -0.78
N GLY A 89 9.55 8.11 -0.33
CA GLY A 89 8.31 7.41 -0.04
C GLY A 89 7.09 7.94 -0.79
N VAL A 90 5.91 7.49 -0.34
CA VAL A 90 4.60 7.98 -0.79
C VAL A 90 3.77 8.32 0.44
N GLY A 91 3.00 9.41 0.42
CA GLY A 91 2.12 9.69 1.55
C GLY A 91 1.33 10.98 1.51
N GLY A 92 0.75 11.33 2.65
CA GLY A 92 -0.02 12.57 2.84
C GLY A 92 0.86 13.78 3.19
N ALA A 93 0.24 14.95 3.25
CA ALA A 93 0.86 16.12 3.90
C ALA A 93 1.06 15.88 5.41
N PRO A 94 1.95 16.61 6.11
CA PRO A 94 2.10 16.44 7.55
C PRO A 94 0.82 16.76 8.31
N GLY A 95 0.55 16.06 9.41
CA GLY A 95 -0.61 16.30 10.29
C GLY A 95 -1.70 15.21 10.23
N PHE A 96 -1.53 14.20 9.37
CA PHE A 96 -2.39 13.01 9.31
C PHE A 96 -1.69 11.82 9.96
N SER A 97 -2.47 10.95 10.60
CA SER A 97 -1.93 9.78 11.30
C SER A 97 -2.96 8.67 11.41
N LEU A 98 -2.53 7.45 11.08
CA LEU A 98 -3.27 6.21 11.32
C LEU A 98 -2.44 5.28 12.22
N PRO A 99 -3.09 4.36 12.97
CA PRO A 99 -4.55 4.24 13.12
C PRO A 99 -5.16 5.31 14.05
N ASN A 100 -4.32 6.07 14.75
CA ASN A 100 -4.75 7.06 15.73
C ASN A 100 -4.72 8.46 15.12
N GLY A 101 -5.82 8.89 14.52
CA GLY A 101 -5.96 10.26 13.99
C GLY A 101 -6.73 10.31 12.67
N THR A 102 -6.61 11.45 11.99
CA THR A 102 -7.22 11.66 10.68
C THR A 102 -6.41 10.94 9.62
N ALA A 103 -7.09 10.19 8.75
CA ALA A 103 -6.48 9.53 7.62
C ALA A 103 -5.88 10.53 6.62
N GLY A 104 -4.76 10.17 6.02
CA GLY A 104 -4.17 10.81 4.86
C GLY A 104 -4.80 10.26 3.57
N PRO A 105 -4.02 10.08 2.50
CA PRO A 105 -4.51 9.46 1.27
C PRO A 105 -4.62 7.94 1.40
N THR A 106 -5.44 7.35 0.54
CA THR A 106 -5.48 5.91 0.30
C THR A 106 -4.51 5.56 -0.83
N ILE A 107 -3.83 4.41 -0.76
CA ILE A 107 -3.06 3.85 -1.87
C ILE A 107 -3.67 2.49 -2.22
N ASP A 108 -4.19 2.34 -3.43
CA ASP A 108 -4.73 1.08 -3.93
C ASP A 108 -3.75 0.48 -4.95
N ILE A 109 -3.29 -0.73 -4.68
CA ILE A 109 -2.36 -1.49 -5.53
C ILE A 109 -3.12 -2.71 -6.04
N ILE A 110 -3.54 -2.65 -7.30
CA ILE A 110 -4.52 -3.58 -7.88
C ILE A 110 -4.12 -4.07 -9.27
N GLY A 111 -4.80 -5.11 -9.76
CA GLY A 111 -4.71 -5.54 -11.16
C GLY A 111 -3.37 -6.19 -11.52
N GLY A 112 -2.73 -6.85 -10.55
CA GLY A 112 -1.41 -7.47 -10.74
C GLY A 112 -0.25 -6.49 -10.65
N SER A 113 -0.44 -5.38 -9.93
CA SER A 113 0.60 -4.35 -9.78
C SER A 113 1.76 -4.80 -8.89
N SER A 114 2.94 -4.26 -9.18
CA SER A 114 4.08 -4.30 -8.26
C SER A 114 4.42 -2.89 -7.80
N PHE A 115 4.40 -2.66 -6.49
CA PHE A 115 4.67 -1.36 -5.89
C PHE A 115 5.90 -1.42 -4.99
N GLU A 116 6.88 -0.55 -5.22
CA GLU A 116 8.03 -0.37 -4.34
C GLU A 116 8.16 1.10 -3.94
N ALA A 117 8.33 1.33 -2.64
CA ALA A 117 8.69 2.63 -2.07
C ALA A 117 9.65 2.43 -0.89
N PHE A 118 10.36 3.47 -0.45
CA PHE A 118 11.19 3.34 0.75
C PHE A 118 10.33 3.33 2.02
N PHE A 119 9.26 4.12 2.05
CA PHE A 119 8.31 4.17 3.16
C PHE A 119 6.95 4.70 2.70
N ILE A 120 5.94 4.48 3.54
CA ILE A 120 4.68 5.24 3.52
C ILE A 120 4.55 6.08 4.79
N VAL A 121 3.95 7.27 4.67
CA VAL A 121 3.87 8.22 5.79
C VAL A 121 2.63 9.09 5.80
N ASN A 122 2.34 9.68 6.96
CA ASN A 122 1.29 10.68 7.18
C ASN A 122 -0.11 10.15 6.87
N GLY A 123 -0.52 9.11 7.62
CA GLY A 123 -1.88 8.62 7.63
C GLY A 123 -2.27 7.79 6.40
N VAL A 124 -1.31 7.21 5.69
CA VAL A 124 -1.64 6.36 4.52
C VAL A 124 -2.42 5.15 4.95
N TYR A 125 -3.50 4.87 4.22
CA TYR A 125 -4.14 3.56 4.20
C TYR A 125 -3.80 2.86 2.88
N MET A 126 -2.97 1.83 2.92
CA MET A 126 -2.56 1.09 1.72
C MET A 126 -3.35 -0.21 1.60
N ASN A 127 -4.01 -0.42 0.46
CA ASN A 127 -4.65 -1.67 0.08
C ASN A 127 -3.84 -2.37 -1.01
N VAL A 128 -3.61 -3.67 -0.85
CA VAL A 128 -2.98 -4.51 -1.88
C VAL A 128 -3.92 -5.65 -2.20
N ASP A 129 -4.34 -5.75 -3.47
CA ASP A 129 -5.23 -6.81 -3.90
C ASP A 129 -4.53 -8.18 -3.96
N GLY A 130 -5.34 -9.25 -4.03
CA GLY A 130 -4.86 -10.63 -3.99
C GLY A 130 -3.95 -11.04 -5.17
N THR A 131 -3.80 -10.18 -6.17
CA THR A 131 -2.96 -10.41 -7.35
C THR A 131 -1.67 -9.58 -7.35
N SER A 132 -1.55 -8.64 -6.41
CA SER A 132 -0.53 -7.60 -6.41
C SER A 132 0.49 -7.77 -5.28
N SER A 133 1.53 -6.96 -5.34
CA SER A 133 2.60 -6.96 -4.34
C SER A 133 3.05 -5.55 -3.97
N ALA A 134 3.45 -5.38 -2.71
CA ALA A 134 4.07 -4.17 -2.20
C ALA A 134 5.43 -4.48 -1.56
N THR A 135 6.40 -3.59 -1.74
CA THR A 135 7.73 -3.66 -1.12
C THR A 135 8.04 -2.32 -0.46
N LEU A 136 8.41 -2.37 0.83
CA LEU A 136 8.92 -1.23 1.58
C LEU A 136 10.40 -1.42 1.88
N ALA A 137 11.24 -0.57 1.28
CA ALA A 137 12.69 -0.73 1.29
C ALA A 137 13.40 -0.05 2.48
N GLY A 138 12.68 0.74 3.26
CA GLY A 138 13.21 1.49 4.39
C GLY A 138 13.47 0.63 5.63
N ALA A 139 14.37 1.12 6.48
CA ALA A 139 14.62 0.57 7.80
C ALA A 139 14.04 1.47 8.90
N GLY A 140 13.90 0.94 10.12
CA GLY A 140 13.33 1.64 11.26
C GLY A 140 11.81 1.59 11.22
N ASN A 141 11.18 2.50 10.48
CA ASN A 141 9.73 2.63 10.45
C ASN A 141 9.18 2.90 9.04
N PRO A 142 9.28 1.94 8.11
CA PRO A 142 8.75 2.10 6.75
C PRO A 142 7.22 2.25 6.70
N VAL A 143 6.48 1.78 7.70
CA VAL A 143 5.01 1.99 7.84
C VAL A 143 4.75 3.13 8.84
N ASN A 144 5.21 4.33 8.51
CA ASN A 144 5.23 5.44 9.45
C ASN A 144 3.84 6.06 9.58
N ILE A 145 3.25 6.05 10.79
CA ILE A 145 1.92 6.63 11.09
C ILE A 145 0.85 6.30 10.03
N SER A 146 0.90 5.06 9.54
CA SER A 146 0.13 4.54 8.41
C SER A 146 -0.28 3.10 8.71
N THR A 147 -1.18 2.55 7.90
CA THR A 147 -1.70 1.18 8.05
C THR A 147 -1.83 0.51 6.68
N ILE A 148 -1.78 -0.82 6.67
CA ILE A 148 -1.83 -1.63 5.45
C ILE A 148 -2.94 -2.68 5.59
N ASN A 149 -3.68 -2.89 4.52
CA ASN A 149 -4.60 -4.00 4.35
C ASN A 149 -4.17 -4.84 3.15
N LEU A 150 -4.07 -6.16 3.36
CA LEU A 150 -3.76 -7.12 2.31
C LEU A 150 -4.99 -7.99 2.04
N GLU A 151 -5.36 -8.13 0.78
CA GLU A 151 -6.29 -9.17 0.38
C GLU A 151 -5.60 -10.53 0.32
N THR A 152 -6.35 -11.61 0.52
CA THR A 152 -5.81 -12.96 0.37
C THR A 152 -5.15 -13.15 -0.99
N GLY A 153 -3.89 -13.60 -1.00
CA GLY A 153 -3.04 -13.74 -2.19
C GLY A 153 -1.99 -12.64 -2.34
N ALA A 154 -2.22 -11.47 -1.73
CA ALA A 154 -1.29 -10.35 -1.78
C ALA A 154 0.02 -10.67 -1.03
N THR A 155 1.11 -10.02 -1.46
CA THR A 155 2.40 -10.08 -0.77
C THR A 155 2.88 -8.70 -0.34
N LEU A 156 3.48 -8.63 0.85
CA LEU A 156 4.13 -7.43 1.38
C LEU A 156 5.55 -7.78 1.81
N SER A 157 6.54 -7.13 1.21
CA SER A 157 7.95 -7.33 1.53
C SER A 157 8.53 -6.14 2.27
N PHE A 158 9.34 -6.42 3.29
CA PHE A 158 10.25 -5.46 3.90
C PHE A 158 11.67 -5.90 3.62
N THR A 159 12.47 -5.10 2.91
CA THR A 159 13.83 -5.53 2.54
C THR A 159 14.84 -5.34 3.68
N ARG A 160 14.49 -4.52 4.68
CA ARG A 160 15.37 -4.12 5.79
C ARG A 160 14.72 -4.23 7.18
N GLU A 161 13.59 -4.93 7.27
CA GLU A 161 12.99 -5.32 8.55
C GLU A 161 12.92 -6.84 8.65
N THR A 162 13.69 -7.40 9.58
CA THR A 162 13.62 -8.83 9.92
C THR A 162 12.28 -9.18 10.56
N ILE A 163 11.94 -10.48 10.62
CA ILE A 163 10.70 -10.96 11.25
C ILE A 163 10.49 -10.40 12.68
N PRO A 164 11.50 -10.41 13.58
CA PRO A 164 11.33 -9.82 14.91
C PRO A 164 11.02 -8.32 14.88
N GLN A 165 11.61 -7.57 13.94
CA GLN A 165 11.35 -6.13 13.82
C GLN A 165 9.93 -5.86 13.28
N PHE A 166 9.53 -6.60 12.24
CA PHE A 166 8.15 -6.56 11.73
C PHE A 166 7.14 -6.86 12.83
N ASN A 167 7.35 -7.93 13.61
CA ASN A 167 6.44 -8.32 14.69
C ASN A 167 6.38 -7.26 15.80
N ALA A 168 7.49 -6.60 16.11
CA ALA A 168 7.55 -5.57 17.14
C ALA A 168 6.87 -4.26 16.72
N GLU A 169 6.96 -3.88 15.44
CA GLU A 169 6.61 -2.53 15.01
C GLU A 169 5.47 -2.43 13.98
N HIS A 170 5.25 -3.46 13.17
CA HIS A 170 4.41 -3.38 11.97
C HIS A 170 3.19 -4.29 12.02
N LEU A 171 3.23 -5.38 12.79
CA LEU A 171 2.12 -6.33 12.87
C LEU A 171 0.79 -5.66 13.26
N SER A 172 0.81 -4.75 14.24
CA SER A 172 -0.39 -4.00 14.67
C SER A 172 -0.90 -2.97 13.67
N LYS A 173 -0.15 -2.70 12.60
CA LYS A 173 -0.51 -1.80 11.51
C LYS A 173 -1.05 -2.56 10.29
N LEU A 174 -1.06 -3.90 10.35
CA LEU A 174 -1.46 -4.78 9.27
C LEU A 174 -2.85 -5.36 9.55
N THR A 175 -3.66 -5.40 8.49
CA THR A 175 -4.92 -6.15 8.44
C THR A 175 -4.93 -7.06 7.22
N ILE A 176 -5.65 -8.19 7.31
CA ILE A 176 -5.87 -9.12 6.20
C ILE A 176 -7.36 -9.18 5.92
N ASN A 177 -7.79 -8.79 4.71
CA ASN A 177 -9.21 -8.63 4.34
C ASN A 177 -9.99 -7.80 5.38
N GLY A 178 -9.37 -6.76 5.94
CA GLY A 178 -9.94 -5.90 6.97
C GLY A 178 -9.99 -6.51 8.39
N LEU A 179 -9.50 -7.72 8.60
CA LEU A 179 -9.39 -8.37 9.90
C LEU A 179 -7.98 -8.19 10.49
N GLU A 180 -7.87 -8.27 11.82
CA GLU A 180 -6.57 -8.20 12.51
C GLU A 180 -5.61 -9.28 11.98
N ALA A 181 -4.37 -8.90 11.67
CA ALA A 181 -3.37 -9.83 11.17
C ALA A 181 -2.95 -10.82 12.27
N GLN A 182 -3.05 -12.12 11.96
CA GLN A 182 -2.68 -13.23 12.85
C GLN A 182 -1.85 -14.27 12.08
N GLU A 183 -0.59 -14.41 12.48
CA GLU A 183 0.37 -15.32 11.84
C GLU A 183 -0.13 -16.77 11.92
N GLY A 184 -0.07 -17.49 10.79
CA GLY A 184 -0.56 -18.87 10.66
C GLY A 184 -2.08 -19.00 10.57
N VAL A 185 -2.83 -17.91 10.73
CA VAL A 185 -4.29 -17.88 10.57
C VAL A 185 -4.67 -17.24 9.25
N ASN A 186 -4.26 -15.98 9.03
CA ASN A 186 -4.61 -15.22 7.82
C ASN A 186 -3.39 -14.68 7.07
N PHE A 187 -2.17 -14.83 7.60
CA PHE A 187 -0.95 -14.63 6.84
C PHE A 187 0.17 -15.62 7.25
N THR A 188 1.15 -15.80 6.38
CA THR A 188 2.46 -16.39 6.72
C THR A 188 3.55 -15.34 6.59
N ILE A 189 4.64 -15.50 7.32
CA ILE A 189 5.81 -14.64 7.23
C ILE A 189 7.09 -15.48 7.11
N ASP A 190 7.94 -15.11 6.15
CA ASP A 190 9.22 -15.77 5.89
C ASP A 190 10.36 -14.75 5.87
N ALA A 191 11.59 -15.22 6.06
CA ALA A 191 12.77 -14.37 5.96
C ALA A 191 13.05 -13.99 4.50
N LEU A 192 13.22 -12.70 4.24
CA LEU A 192 13.68 -12.19 2.94
C LEU A 192 15.19 -11.90 3.04
N GLY A 193 15.99 -12.90 2.72
CA GLY A 193 17.43 -12.85 2.98
C GLY A 193 17.73 -12.72 4.48
N ASN A 194 18.81 -12.00 4.82
CA ASN A 194 19.26 -11.84 6.21
C ASN A 194 18.69 -10.59 6.90
N THR A 195 18.11 -9.67 6.15
CA THR A 195 17.75 -8.32 6.64
C THR A 195 16.26 -8.03 6.53
N GLY A 196 15.51 -8.85 5.78
CA GLY A 196 14.12 -8.58 5.46
C GLY A 196 13.16 -9.67 5.91
N SER A 197 11.89 -9.41 5.64
CA SER A 197 10.77 -10.33 5.83
C SER A 197 9.79 -10.18 4.67
N ILE A 198 9.07 -11.25 4.37
CA ILE A 198 7.99 -11.26 3.38
C ILE A 198 6.74 -11.87 4.00
N ILE A 199 5.64 -11.14 3.88
CA ILE A 199 4.31 -11.50 4.35
C ILE A 199 3.52 -11.97 3.14
N THR A 200 2.85 -13.11 3.27
CA THR A 200 1.90 -13.62 2.28
C THR A 200 0.53 -13.75 2.95
N ALA A 201 -0.45 -13.02 2.44
CA ALA A 201 -1.83 -13.15 2.90
C ALA A 201 -2.42 -14.49 2.43
N ILE A 202 -2.96 -15.28 3.35
CA ILE A 202 -3.52 -16.61 3.07
C ILE A 202 -5.01 -16.65 3.38
N PRO A 203 -5.79 -17.60 2.80
CA PRO A 203 -7.16 -17.80 3.22
C PRO A 203 -7.21 -18.25 4.69
N GLU A 204 -8.18 -17.75 5.44
CA GLU A 204 -8.42 -18.26 6.79
C GLU A 204 -8.75 -19.76 6.76
N PRO A 205 -8.26 -20.55 7.73
CA PRO A 205 -8.64 -21.95 7.84
C PRO A 205 -10.15 -22.07 8.04
N SER A 206 -10.85 -22.58 7.03
CA SER A 206 -12.31 -22.72 7.07
C SER A 206 -12.76 -23.65 8.21
N VAL A 207 -13.53 -23.13 9.15
CA VAL A 207 -14.11 -23.89 10.29
C VAL A 207 -15.07 -24.99 9.84
N SER A 208 -15.64 -24.85 8.63
CA SER A 208 -16.57 -25.80 8.01
C SER A 208 -15.92 -27.15 7.69
N LEU A 209 -14.63 -27.19 7.34
CA LEU A 209 -13.91 -28.44 7.07
C LEU A 209 -13.75 -29.27 8.35
N PHE A 210 -13.41 -28.63 9.47
CA PHE A 210 -13.31 -29.30 10.77
C PHE A 210 -14.68 -29.71 11.33
N GLY A 211 -15.71 -28.89 11.12
CA GLY A 211 -17.10 -29.25 11.47
C GLY A 211 -17.62 -30.46 10.69
N ALA A 212 -17.31 -30.56 9.39
CA ALA A 212 -17.70 -31.70 8.56
C ALA A 212 -17.00 -33.01 8.99
N ILE A 213 -15.71 -32.94 9.33
CA ILE A 213 -14.96 -34.09 9.85
C ILE A 213 -15.50 -34.50 11.23
N GLY A 214 -15.78 -33.53 12.10
CA GLY A 214 -16.38 -33.78 13.41
C GLY A 214 -17.75 -34.46 13.32
N CYS A 215 -18.62 -33.97 12.43
CA CYS A 215 -19.91 -34.59 12.13
C CYS A 215 -19.75 -36.01 11.57
N ALA A 216 -18.85 -36.22 10.61
CA ALA A 216 -18.58 -37.54 10.03
C ALA A 216 -18.11 -38.56 11.09
N LEU A 217 -17.21 -38.15 12.00
CA LEU A 217 -16.75 -38.99 13.10
C LEU A 217 -17.86 -39.31 14.11
N LEU A 218 -18.77 -38.37 14.38
CA LEU A 218 -19.95 -38.59 15.22
C LEU A 218 -20.95 -39.57 14.58
N PHE A 219 -21.17 -39.48 13.27
CA PHE A 219 -22.02 -40.43 12.54
C PHE A 219 -21.41 -41.84 12.47
N LEU A 220 -20.08 -41.95 12.37
CA LEU A 220 -19.37 -43.24 12.40
C LEU A 220 -19.37 -43.88 13.79
N ARG A 221 -19.42 -43.09 14.87
CA ARG A 221 -19.56 -43.60 16.25
C ARG A 221 -20.96 -44.12 16.58
N ARG A 222 -22.02 -43.55 15.98
CA ARG A 222 -23.41 -43.99 16.23
C ARG A 222 -23.81 -45.29 15.52
N LYS A 223 -22.99 -45.78 14.58
CA LYS A 223 -23.23 -47.02 13.84
C LYS A 223 -22.48 -48.24 14.41
N ARG A 224 -21.91 -48.13 15.61
CA ARG A 224 -21.32 -49.25 16.35
C ARG A 224 -22.14 -49.57 17.59
#